data_AF-A0A2V9XZ80-F1
#
_entry.id   AF-A0A2V9XZ80-F1
#
_cell.length_a   1.000
_cell.length_b   1.000
_cell.length_c   1.000
_cell.angle_alpha   90.00
_cell.angle_beta   90.00
_cell.angle_gamma   90.00
#
_symmetry.space_group_name_H-M   'P 1'
#
loop_
_entity.id
_entity.type
_entity.pdbx_description
1 polymer ?
#
loop_
_entity_poly.entity_id
_entity_poly.type
_entity_poly.pdbx_seq_one_letter_code
_entity_poly.pdbx_strand_id
1 'polypeptide(L)'
;MSTYDLQIDALGKASRRAALLSVLALLIVLASLAYGSYRLRHDIADLHAKKAGLQKEVGTLQTQLDNLRDSVKSLKYAQITPQNEVFQFQATANPKPGLVTSGGKKVYDFSIYMNGSPELLGKIQKVTYDFDHPTFINKHQESTDPESKFMVRYTGWGCLTRVNVVVYMKDGTKQSVPFDMCKSLGGDWD
;
A
#
# COMPACT_ATOMS: atom_id res chain seq x y z
N MET A 1 95.38 -26.36 -4.56
CA MET A 1 93.99 -25.87 -4.44
C MET A 1 93.97 -24.87 -3.31
N SER A 2 93.76 -23.59 -3.61
CA SER A 2 93.95 -22.48 -2.69
C SER A 2 92.79 -22.43 -1.68
N THR A 3 93.04 -22.08 -0.42
CA THR A 3 92.02 -21.92 0.63
C THR A 3 90.92 -20.92 0.24
N TYR A 4 91.24 -19.98 -0.66
CA TYR A 4 90.30 -19.02 -1.24
C TYR A 4 89.25 -19.66 -2.17
N ASP A 5 89.61 -20.69 -2.94
CA ASP A 5 88.67 -21.36 -3.86
C ASP A 5 87.59 -22.14 -3.09
N LEU A 6 87.96 -22.72 -1.95
CA LEU A 6 87.05 -23.41 -1.02
C LEU A 6 86.06 -22.43 -0.35
N GLN A 7 86.50 -21.21 -0.02
CA GLN A 7 85.63 -20.19 0.57
C GLN A 7 84.63 -19.64 -0.45
N ILE A 8 85.03 -19.44 -1.70
CA ILE A 8 84.14 -18.94 -2.77
C ILE A 8 83.03 -19.95 -3.08
N ASP A 9 83.35 -21.25 -3.15
CA ASP A 9 82.35 -22.30 -3.43
C ASP A 9 81.36 -22.50 -2.26
N ALA A 10 81.83 -22.31 -1.02
CA ALA A 10 80.97 -22.31 0.17
C ALA A 10 80.02 -21.09 0.20
N LEU A 11 80.52 -19.90 -0.13
CA LEU A 11 79.72 -18.67 -0.26
C LEU A 11 78.67 -18.79 -1.37
N GLY A 12 79.01 -19.40 -2.51
CA GLY A 12 78.07 -19.65 -3.60
C GLY A 12 76.91 -20.59 -3.20
N LYS A 13 77.20 -21.66 -2.45
CA LYS A 13 76.17 -22.59 -1.93
C LYS A 13 75.29 -21.94 -0.87
N ALA A 14 75.85 -21.11 0.00
CA ALA A 14 75.10 -20.36 1.01
C ALA A 14 74.16 -19.32 0.36
N SER A 15 74.64 -18.58 -0.64
CA SER A 15 73.84 -17.61 -1.41
C SER A 15 72.66 -18.28 -2.13
N ARG A 16 72.87 -19.43 -2.78
CA ARG A 16 71.79 -20.19 -3.44
C ARG A 16 70.73 -20.66 -2.44
N ARG A 17 71.13 -21.09 -1.24
CA ARG A 17 70.18 -21.48 -0.17
C ARG A 17 69.40 -20.27 0.35
N ALA A 18 70.05 -19.14 0.55
CA ALA A 18 69.38 -17.90 0.95
C ALA A 18 68.38 -17.42 -0.11
N ALA A 19 68.74 -17.47 -1.40
CA ALA A 19 67.85 -17.12 -2.50
C ALA A 19 66.62 -18.03 -2.56
N LEU A 20 66.78 -19.35 -2.40
CA LEU A 20 65.66 -20.30 -2.35
C LEU A 20 64.72 -20.04 -1.17
N LEU A 21 65.27 -19.72 0.00
CA LEU A 21 64.46 -19.37 1.18
C LEU A 21 63.68 -18.07 0.98
N SER A 22 64.30 -17.05 0.40
CA SER A 22 63.63 -15.77 0.08
C SER A 22 62.50 -15.95 -0.94
N VAL A 23 62.70 -16.78 -1.97
CA VAL A 23 61.65 -17.10 -2.96
C VAL A 23 60.51 -17.86 -2.29
N LEU A 24 60.82 -18.83 -1.42
CA LEU A 24 59.79 -19.59 -0.71
C LEU A 24 58.98 -18.70 0.23
N ALA A 25 59.63 -17.80 0.97
CA ALA A 25 58.97 -16.81 1.81
C ALA A 25 58.06 -15.89 1.00
N LEU A 26 58.52 -15.41 -0.17
CA LEU A 26 57.73 -14.59 -1.07
C LEU A 26 56.49 -15.35 -1.59
N LEU A 27 56.64 -16.61 -1.96
CA LEU A 27 55.52 -17.44 -2.43
C LEU A 27 54.46 -17.64 -1.35
N ILE A 28 54.86 -17.83 -0.09
CA ILE A 28 53.93 -17.94 1.04
C ILE A 28 53.14 -16.63 1.22
N VAL A 29 53.82 -15.49 1.16
CA VAL A 29 53.16 -14.17 1.26
C VAL A 29 52.18 -13.98 0.11
N LEU A 30 52.57 -14.26 -1.13
CA LEU A 30 51.70 -14.14 -2.30
C LEU A 30 50.48 -15.09 -2.21
N ALA A 31 50.67 -16.33 -1.77
CA ALA A 31 49.58 -17.28 -1.57
C ALA A 31 48.60 -16.79 -0.51
N SER A 32 49.10 -16.23 0.60
CA SER A 32 48.25 -15.67 1.66
C SER A 32 47.43 -14.47 1.19
N LEU A 33 48.04 -13.57 0.40
CA LEU A 33 47.35 -12.42 -0.21
C LEU A 33 46.32 -12.85 -1.25
N ALA A 34 46.65 -13.85 -2.07
CA ALA A 34 45.72 -14.41 -3.06
C ALA A 34 44.51 -15.06 -2.38
N TYR A 35 44.73 -15.85 -1.33
CA TYR A 35 43.67 -16.46 -0.53
C TYR A 35 42.80 -15.40 0.15
N GLY A 36 43.42 -14.40 0.79
CA GLY A 36 42.69 -13.29 1.41
C GLY A 36 41.84 -12.52 0.41
N SER A 37 42.39 -12.23 -0.78
CA SER A 37 41.66 -11.55 -1.87
C SER A 37 40.50 -12.39 -2.41
N TYR A 38 40.68 -13.71 -2.55
CA TYR A 38 39.63 -14.62 -2.98
C TYR A 38 38.48 -14.68 -1.96
N ARG A 39 38.81 -14.88 -0.68
CA ARG A 39 37.80 -14.93 0.40
C ARG A 39 37.02 -13.62 0.51
N LEU A 40 37.70 -12.48 0.42
CA LEU A 40 37.04 -11.18 0.47
C LEU A 40 36.07 -10.97 -0.70
N ARG A 41 36.44 -11.39 -1.92
CA ARG A 41 35.53 -11.33 -3.08
C ARG A 41 34.32 -12.24 -2.89
N HIS A 42 34.52 -13.43 -2.34
CA HIS A 42 33.44 -14.35 -2.05
C HIS A 42 32.46 -13.78 -1.02
N ASP A 43 32.97 -13.21 0.08
CA ASP A 43 32.13 -12.60 1.13
C ASP A 43 31.37 -11.37 0.61
N ILE A 44 32.01 -10.56 -0.26
CA ILE A 44 31.34 -9.45 -0.96
C ILE A 44 30.21 -9.98 -1.84
N ALA A 45 30.44 -11.04 -2.62
CA ALA A 45 29.42 -11.64 -3.48
C ALA A 45 28.23 -12.20 -2.66
N ASP A 46 28.51 -12.89 -1.55
CA ASP A 46 27.48 -13.40 -0.63
C ASP A 46 26.67 -12.25 0.00
N LEU A 47 27.34 -11.18 0.44
CA LEU A 47 26.67 -9.99 0.96
C LEU A 47 25.78 -9.32 -0.09
N HIS A 48 26.22 -9.24 -1.35
CA HIS A 48 25.40 -8.71 -2.44
C HIS A 48 24.17 -9.59 -2.71
N ALA A 49 24.33 -10.91 -2.69
CA ALA A 49 23.22 -11.85 -2.86
C ALA A 49 22.19 -11.72 -1.72
N LYS A 50 22.65 -11.66 -0.46
CA LYS A 50 21.80 -11.43 0.71
C LYS A 50 21.08 -10.09 0.64
N LYS A 51 21.77 -9.02 0.26
CA LYS A 51 21.17 -7.70 0.08
C LYS A 51 20.07 -7.73 -0.99
N ALA A 52 20.30 -8.37 -2.13
CA ALA A 52 19.30 -8.50 -3.18
C ALA A 52 18.08 -9.31 -2.71
N GLY A 53 18.30 -10.38 -1.93
CA GLY A 53 17.23 -11.17 -1.30
C GLY A 53 16.38 -10.34 -0.35
N LEU A 54 17.00 -9.61 0.57
CA LEU A 54 16.31 -8.74 1.51
C LEU A 54 15.54 -7.61 0.80
N GLN A 55 16.09 -7.03 -0.26
CA GLN A 55 15.37 -6.02 -1.05
C GLN A 55 14.09 -6.59 -1.70
N LYS A 56 14.14 -7.84 -2.17
CA LYS A 56 12.96 -8.52 -2.72
C LYS A 56 11.91 -8.78 -1.65
N GLU A 57 12.33 -9.19 -0.45
CA GLU A 57 11.45 -9.41 0.69
C GLU A 57 10.77 -8.12 1.14
N VAL A 58 11.53 -7.02 1.25
CA VAL A 58 10.98 -5.68 1.53
C VAL A 58 9.94 -5.27 0.49
N GLY A 59 10.21 -5.50 -0.81
CA GLY A 59 9.25 -5.21 -1.87
C GLY A 59 7.96 -6.03 -1.74
N THR A 60 8.07 -7.30 -1.39
CA THR A 60 6.92 -8.19 -1.18
C THR A 60 6.08 -7.75 0.03
N LEU A 61 6.74 -7.43 1.14
CA LEU A 61 6.10 -6.91 2.35
C LEU A 61 5.39 -5.58 2.10
N GLN A 62 5.97 -4.70 1.30
CA GLN A 62 5.32 -3.45 0.88
C GLN A 62 4.02 -3.73 0.10
N THR A 63 4.04 -4.63 -0.88
CA THR A 63 2.83 -5.03 -1.62
C THR A 63 1.76 -5.61 -0.70
N GLN A 64 2.15 -6.44 0.27
CA GLN A 64 1.21 -6.99 1.26
C GLN A 64 0.62 -5.90 2.16
N LEU A 65 1.43 -4.93 2.59
CA LEU A 65 0.98 -3.77 3.36
C LEU A 65 -0.03 -2.92 2.59
N ASP A 66 0.21 -2.67 1.30
CA ASP A 66 -0.71 -1.91 0.45
C ASP A 66 -2.04 -2.64 0.28
N ASN A 67 -2.00 -3.95 -0.01
CA ASN A 67 -3.21 -4.77 -0.13
C ASN A 67 -4.00 -4.82 1.19
N LEU A 68 -3.31 -4.95 2.33
CA LEU A 68 -3.95 -4.95 3.64
C LEU A 68 -4.56 -3.58 3.95
N ARG A 69 -3.86 -2.49 3.63
CA ARG A 69 -4.35 -1.12 3.81
C ARG A 69 -5.63 -0.89 3.03
N ASP A 70 -5.72 -1.38 1.80
CA ASP A 70 -6.91 -1.24 0.98
C ASP A 70 -8.06 -2.14 1.46
N SER A 71 -7.75 -3.32 2.00
CA SER A 71 -8.72 -4.18 2.68
C SER A 71 -9.29 -3.52 3.96
N VAL A 72 -8.46 -2.86 4.76
CA VAL A 72 -8.92 -2.13 5.95
C VAL A 72 -9.77 -0.91 5.57
N LYS A 73 -9.40 -0.18 4.51
CA LYS A 73 -10.20 0.94 4.01
C LYS A 73 -11.60 0.49 3.60
N SER A 74 -11.74 -0.65 2.92
CA SER A 74 -13.05 -1.16 2.51
C SER A 74 -13.88 -1.64 3.71
N LEU A 75 -13.24 -2.26 4.72
CA LEU A 75 -13.94 -2.70 5.94
C LEU A 75 -14.42 -1.56 6.83
N LYS A 76 -13.71 -0.41 6.86
CA LYS A 76 -14.07 0.73 7.71
C LYS A 76 -15.49 1.27 7.47
N TYR A 77 -16.03 1.08 6.27
CA TYR A 77 -17.37 1.55 5.88
C TYR A 77 -18.38 0.41 5.68
N ALA A 78 -17.95 -0.84 5.88
CA ALA A 78 -18.78 -2.03 5.77
C ALA A 78 -19.77 -2.11 6.94
N GLN A 79 -21.04 -2.21 6.60
CA GLN A 79 -22.14 -2.51 7.49
C GLN A 79 -22.54 -3.97 7.30
N ILE A 80 -22.98 -4.60 8.38
CA ILE A 80 -23.42 -5.99 8.39
C ILE A 80 -24.92 -5.99 8.71
N THR A 81 -25.72 -6.67 7.89
CA THR A 81 -27.14 -6.90 8.19
C THR A 81 -27.27 -7.90 9.34
N PRO A 82 -28.44 -7.99 10.01
CA PRO A 82 -28.69 -9.05 11.00
C PRO A 82 -28.45 -10.48 10.47
N GLN A 83 -28.49 -10.67 9.14
CA GLN A 83 -28.28 -11.92 8.43
C GLN A 83 -26.83 -12.10 7.91
N ASN A 84 -25.86 -11.33 8.43
CA ASN A 84 -24.44 -11.38 8.06
C ASN A 84 -24.13 -11.01 6.60
N GLU A 85 -24.98 -10.23 5.93
CA GLU A 85 -24.69 -9.71 4.60
C GLU A 85 -23.99 -8.35 4.69
N VAL A 86 -22.93 -8.16 3.90
CA VAL A 86 -22.11 -6.94 3.95
C VAL A 86 -22.59 -5.94 2.89
N PHE A 87 -22.80 -4.69 3.29
CA PHE A 87 -23.04 -3.57 2.38
C PHE A 87 -22.26 -2.32 2.79
N GLN A 88 -22.10 -1.38 1.87
CA GLN A 88 -21.34 -0.14 2.07
C GLN A 88 -22.05 1.03 1.42
N PHE A 89 -22.18 2.14 2.14
CA PHE A 89 -22.57 3.40 1.50
C PHE A 89 -21.36 4.06 0.85
N GLN A 90 -21.59 4.66 -0.31
CA GLN A 90 -20.62 5.43 -1.05
C GLN A 90 -21.22 6.73 -1.53
N ALA A 91 -20.35 7.70 -1.77
CA ALA A 91 -20.70 8.95 -2.40
C ALA A 91 -19.79 9.24 -3.59
N THR A 92 -20.33 9.93 -4.58
CA THR A 92 -19.56 10.50 -5.69
C THR A 92 -19.88 11.98 -5.84
N ALA A 93 -18.92 12.73 -6.37
CA ALA A 93 -19.04 14.15 -6.63
C ALA A 93 -18.55 14.46 -8.04
N ASN A 94 -19.47 14.81 -8.94
CA ASN A 94 -19.14 15.16 -10.31
C ASN A 94 -19.19 16.69 -10.46
N PRO A 95 -18.11 17.36 -10.88
CA PRO A 95 -18.13 18.81 -11.06
C PRO A 95 -19.13 19.19 -12.15
N LYS A 96 -19.89 20.28 -11.95
CA LYS A 96 -20.73 20.88 -13.00
C LYS A 96 -19.96 22.00 -13.69
N PRO A 97 -19.43 21.79 -14.90
CA PRO A 97 -18.57 22.77 -15.56
C PRO A 97 -19.30 24.10 -15.76
N GLY A 98 -18.61 25.21 -15.50
CA GLY A 98 -19.16 26.55 -15.65
C GLY A 98 -20.13 27.01 -14.56
N LEU A 99 -20.49 26.14 -13.61
CA LEU A 99 -21.37 26.50 -12.51
C LEU A 99 -20.57 26.80 -11.23
N VAL A 100 -20.65 28.06 -10.80
CA VAL A 100 -20.08 28.55 -9.54
C VAL A 100 -21.17 29.23 -8.71
N THR A 101 -21.04 29.15 -7.40
CA THR A 101 -21.87 29.95 -6.47
C THR A 101 -21.53 31.43 -6.62
N SER A 102 -22.39 32.32 -6.08
CA SER A 102 -22.09 33.76 -6.01
C SER A 102 -20.79 34.08 -5.26
N GLY A 103 -20.35 33.19 -4.36
CA GLY A 103 -19.07 33.27 -3.66
C GLY A 103 -17.90 32.58 -4.38
N GLY A 104 -18.04 32.22 -5.67
CA GLY A 104 -16.97 31.63 -6.49
C GLY A 104 -16.68 30.14 -6.22
N LYS A 105 -17.39 29.48 -5.30
CA LYS A 105 -17.23 28.03 -5.06
C LYS A 105 -17.76 27.21 -6.23
N LYS A 106 -17.03 26.16 -6.62
CA LYS A 106 -17.47 25.20 -7.64
C LYS A 106 -18.71 24.43 -7.16
N VAL A 107 -19.58 24.10 -8.11
CA VAL A 107 -20.79 23.30 -7.86
C VAL A 107 -20.61 21.89 -8.40
N TYR A 108 -21.16 20.92 -7.69
CA TYR A 108 -21.06 19.49 -7.97
C TYR A 108 -22.44 18.84 -7.99
N ASP A 109 -22.60 17.80 -8.80
CA ASP A 109 -23.67 16.81 -8.68
C ASP A 109 -23.17 15.68 -7.78
N PHE A 110 -23.72 15.65 -6.58
CA PHE A 110 -23.44 14.62 -5.60
C PHE A 110 -24.42 13.46 -5.75
N SER A 111 -23.93 12.24 -5.60
CA SER A 111 -24.74 11.04 -5.52
C SER A 111 -24.38 10.26 -4.26
N ILE A 112 -25.38 9.70 -3.57
CA ILE A 112 -25.21 8.76 -2.46
C ILE A 112 -25.93 7.48 -2.84
N TYR A 113 -25.27 6.34 -2.68
CA TYR A 113 -25.79 5.02 -3.05
C TYR A 113 -25.19 3.92 -2.18
N MET A 114 -25.73 2.72 -2.28
CA MET A 114 -25.23 1.56 -1.54
C MET A 114 -24.66 0.47 -2.43
N ASN A 115 -23.50 -0.07 -2.08
CA ASN A 115 -22.98 -1.29 -2.68
C ASN A 115 -23.34 -2.49 -1.82
N GLY A 116 -23.80 -3.56 -2.48
CA GLY A 116 -24.11 -4.85 -1.88
C GLY A 116 -24.19 -5.92 -2.97
N SER A 117 -24.31 -7.19 -2.59
CA SER A 117 -24.58 -8.26 -3.55
C SER A 117 -25.94 -8.04 -4.23
N PRO A 118 -26.14 -8.46 -5.49
CA PRO A 118 -27.45 -8.38 -6.14
C PRO A 118 -28.57 -9.06 -5.33
N GLU A 119 -28.23 -10.15 -4.63
CA GLU A 119 -29.14 -10.85 -3.74
C GLU A 119 -29.60 -9.95 -2.57
N LEU A 120 -28.66 -9.30 -1.88
CA LEU A 120 -28.98 -8.37 -0.79
C LEU A 120 -29.81 -7.19 -1.30
N LEU A 121 -29.41 -6.58 -2.43
CA LEU A 121 -30.16 -5.45 -3.02
C LEU A 121 -31.60 -5.86 -3.36
N GLY A 122 -31.81 -7.10 -3.79
CA GLY A 122 -33.14 -7.67 -4.04
C GLY A 122 -33.99 -7.88 -2.79
N LYS A 123 -33.38 -7.97 -1.60
CA LYS A 123 -34.07 -8.09 -0.29
C LYS A 123 -34.47 -6.74 0.31
N ILE A 124 -33.95 -5.64 -0.22
CA ILE A 124 -34.25 -4.29 0.27
C ILE A 124 -35.55 -3.80 -0.35
N GLN A 125 -36.42 -3.23 0.48
CA GLN A 125 -37.66 -2.58 0.07
C GLN A 125 -37.39 -1.15 -0.36
N LYS A 126 -36.67 -0.40 0.47
CA LYS A 126 -36.30 1.00 0.21
C LYS A 126 -35.15 1.47 1.09
N VAL A 127 -34.51 2.56 0.68
CA VAL A 127 -33.51 3.27 1.49
C VAL A 127 -33.92 4.73 1.60
N THR A 128 -33.93 5.26 2.83
CA THR A 128 -34.16 6.67 3.07
C THR A 128 -32.88 7.36 3.52
N TYR A 129 -32.71 8.60 3.11
CA TYR A 129 -31.56 9.44 3.43
C TYR A 129 -32.07 10.75 4.02
N ASP A 130 -31.69 11.02 5.27
CA ASP A 130 -31.99 12.28 5.93
C ASP A 130 -30.73 13.14 5.98
N PHE A 131 -30.74 14.24 5.22
CA PHE A 131 -29.66 15.20 5.12
C PHE A 131 -29.72 16.19 6.29
N ASP A 132 -28.81 16.02 7.26
CA ASP A 132 -28.72 16.91 8.42
C ASP A 132 -27.92 18.18 8.09
N HIS A 133 -28.52 19.06 7.28
CA HIS A 133 -27.93 20.36 6.96
C HIS A 133 -28.97 21.47 6.79
N PRO A 134 -28.75 22.69 7.33
CA PRO A 134 -29.76 23.76 7.31
C PRO A 134 -30.17 24.24 5.91
N THR A 135 -29.30 24.13 4.91
CA THR A 135 -29.57 24.64 3.56
C THR A 135 -30.51 23.77 2.74
N PHE A 136 -30.82 22.55 3.21
CA PHE A 136 -31.70 21.63 2.49
C PHE A 136 -33.14 21.90 2.91
N ILE A 137 -33.95 22.30 1.93
CA ILE A 137 -35.42 22.42 2.08
C ILE A 137 -36.02 21.00 2.19
N ASN A 138 -35.65 20.13 1.25
CA ASN A 138 -36.04 18.72 1.25
C ASN A 138 -34.93 17.87 1.86
N LYS A 139 -34.95 17.74 3.18
CA LYS A 139 -33.95 16.97 3.93
C LYS A 139 -34.13 15.46 3.79
N HIS A 140 -35.34 15.00 3.52
CA HIS A 140 -35.66 13.58 3.36
C HIS A 140 -35.63 13.21 1.87
N GLN A 141 -34.84 12.21 1.53
CA GLN A 141 -34.81 11.57 0.21
C GLN A 141 -35.08 10.08 0.37
N GLU A 142 -35.69 9.46 -0.63
CA GLU A 142 -36.00 8.04 -0.64
C GLU A 142 -35.68 7.44 -2.00
N SER A 143 -35.20 6.20 -2.02
CA SER A 143 -35.09 5.40 -3.23
C SER A 143 -35.59 3.98 -2.98
N THR A 144 -36.34 3.45 -3.94
CA THR A 144 -36.87 2.08 -3.97
C THR A 144 -36.25 1.25 -5.09
N ASP A 145 -35.30 1.82 -5.83
CA ASP A 145 -34.75 1.23 -7.05
C ASP A 145 -33.42 0.49 -6.78
N PRO A 146 -33.42 -0.86 -6.79
CA PRO A 146 -32.21 -1.63 -6.59
C PRO A 146 -31.22 -1.56 -7.77
N GLU A 147 -31.69 -1.26 -8.99
CA GLU A 147 -30.81 -1.21 -10.18
C GLU A 147 -29.87 0.00 -10.12
N SER A 148 -30.40 1.14 -9.67
CA SER A 148 -29.58 2.31 -9.35
C SER A 148 -28.89 2.23 -8.00
N LYS A 149 -28.90 1.07 -7.33
CA LYS A 149 -28.29 0.88 -6.00
C LYS A 149 -28.86 1.82 -4.95
N PHE A 150 -30.18 2.05 -5.03
CA PHE A 150 -30.94 2.94 -4.16
C PHE A 150 -30.39 4.37 -4.13
N MET A 151 -29.89 4.86 -5.26
CA MET A 151 -29.18 6.13 -5.34
C MET A 151 -30.10 7.34 -5.19
N VAL A 152 -29.62 8.36 -4.48
CA VAL A 152 -30.19 9.71 -4.44
C VAL A 152 -29.16 10.74 -4.87
N ARG A 153 -29.62 11.90 -5.34
CA ARG A 153 -28.75 12.97 -5.87
C ARG A 153 -29.14 14.34 -5.35
N TYR A 154 -28.15 15.21 -5.21
CA TYR A 154 -28.38 16.63 -5.02
C TYR A 154 -27.27 17.45 -5.70
N THR A 155 -27.60 18.68 -6.08
CA THR A 155 -26.62 19.64 -6.61
C THR A 155 -26.25 20.61 -5.50
N GLY A 156 -24.95 20.80 -5.25
CA GLY A 156 -24.47 21.68 -4.19
C GLY A 156 -22.98 21.97 -4.30
N TRP A 157 -22.46 22.79 -3.39
CA TRP A 157 -21.03 23.13 -3.33
C TRP A 157 -20.28 22.38 -2.23
N GLY A 158 -20.98 21.70 -1.33
CA GLY A 158 -20.39 21.01 -0.17
C GLY A 158 -21.00 19.63 0.06
N CYS A 159 -20.20 18.76 0.70
CA CYS A 159 -20.61 17.43 1.15
C CYS A 159 -21.36 17.49 2.49
N LEU A 160 -21.96 16.37 2.89
CA LEU A 160 -22.70 16.23 4.14
C LEU A 160 -21.91 15.37 5.14
N THR A 161 -21.47 15.95 6.26
CA THR A 161 -20.76 15.20 7.31
C THR A 161 -21.69 14.26 8.09
N ARG A 162 -23.01 14.52 8.04
CA ARG A 162 -24.03 13.69 8.69
C ARG A 162 -25.21 13.44 7.74
N VAL A 163 -25.32 12.19 7.31
CA VAL A 163 -26.50 11.66 6.61
C VAL A 163 -27.01 10.47 7.42
N ASN A 164 -28.25 10.53 7.89
CA ASN A 164 -28.87 9.38 8.55
C ASN A 164 -29.50 8.52 7.47
N VAL A 165 -28.95 7.34 7.24
CA VAL A 165 -29.47 6.39 6.26
C VAL A 165 -30.28 5.33 6.98
N VAL A 166 -31.45 4.98 6.44
CA VAL A 166 -32.24 3.86 6.95
C VAL A 166 -32.55 2.91 5.81
N VAL A 167 -32.08 1.66 5.93
CA VAL A 167 -32.37 0.57 5.01
C VAL A 167 -33.58 -0.18 5.54
N TYR A 168 -34.64 -0.24 4.74
CA TYR A 168 -35.86 -1.00 5.04
C TYR A 168 -35.83 -2.27 4.23
N MET A 169 -35.86 -3.42 4.91
CA MET A 169 -35.85 -4.73 4.29
C MET A 169 -37.28 -5.19 3.98
N LYS A 170 -37.44 -6.05 2.97
CA LYS A 170 -38.74 -6.63 2.59
C LYS A 170 -39.36 -7.52 3.67
N ASP A 171 -38.56 -8.02 4.61
CA ASP A 171 -39.03 -8.78 5.78
C ASP A 171 -39.56 -7.88 6.92
N GLY A 172 -39.57 -6.56 6.72
CA GLY A 172 -40.03 -5.57 7.69
C GLY A 172 -38.95 -5.11 8.68
N THR A 173 -37.76 -5.70 8.66
CA THR A 173 -36.63 -5.22 9.48
C THR A 173 -36.07 -3.92 8.91
N LYS A 174 -35.41 -3.13 9.76
CA LYS A 174 -34.73 -1.90 9.34
C LYS A 174 -33.41 -1.70 10.05
N GLN A 175 -32.47 -1.09 9.36
CA GLN A 175 -31.14 -0.77 9.88
C GLN A 175 -30.85 0.70 9.66
N SER A 176 -30.51 1.43 10.73
CA SER A 176 -30.06 2.81 10.64
C SER A 176 -28.53 2.86 10.65
N VAL A 177 -27.97 3.61 9.71
CA VAL A 177 -26.53 3.75 9.51
C VAL A 177 -26.21 5.24 9.40
N PRO A 178 -25.40 5.81 10.31
CA PRO A 178 -24.85 7.14 10.11
C PRO A 178 -23.81 7.09 8.99
N PHE A 179 -23.93 8.00 8.03
CA PHE A 179 -23.02 8.10 6.90
C PHE A 179 -22.39 9.49 6.84
N ASP A 180 -21.05 9.50 6.83
CA ASP A 180 -20.24 10.71 6.64
C ASP A 180 -19.82 10.77 5.17
N MET A 181 -20.56 11.55 4.38
CA MET A 181 -20.37 11.67 2.95
C MET A 181 -19.02 12.31 2.62
N CYS A 182 -18.60 13.29 3.41
CA CYS A 182 -17.32 13.98 3.23
C CYS A 182 -16.16 12.98 3.37
N LYS A 183 -16.16 12.17 4.43
CA LYS A 183 -15.15 11.10 4.59
C LYS A 183 -15.19 10.07 3.47
N SER A 184 -16.38 9.76 2.94
CA SER A 184 -16.51 8.84 1.80
C SER A 184 -15.92 9.38 0.49
N LEU A 185 -15.90 10.70 0.29
CA LEU A 185 -15.36 11.33 -0.91
C LEU A 185 -13.83 11.54 -0.86
N GLY A 186 -13.20 11.28 0.29
CA GLY A 186 -11.81 11.64 0.59
C GLY A 186 -11.73 12.86 1.51
N GLY A 187 -10.75 12.95 2.40
CA GLY A 187 -10.73 13.95 3.48
C GLY A 187 -10.55 15.43 3.07
N ASP A 188 -10.61 15.76 1.78
CA ASP A 188 -10.31 17.09 1.23
C ASP A 188 -11.58 17.94 0.96
N TRP A 189 -12.73 17.52 1.48
CA TRP A 189 -14.04 18.16 1.21
C TRP A 189 -14.58 19.02 2.37
N ASP A 190 -13.82 19.19 3.45
CA ASP A 190 -14.14 20.06 4.59
C ASP A 190 -13.94 21.56 4.29
#